data_AF-A0A2S3WCC2-F1
#
_entry.id   AF-A0A2S3WCC2-F1
#
_cell.length_a   1.000
_cell.length_b   1.000
_cell.length_c   1.000
_cell.angle_alpha   90.00
_cell.angle_beta   90.00
_cell.angle_gamma   90.00
#
_symmetry.space_group_name_H-M   'P 1'
#
loop_
_entity.id
_entity.type
_entity.pdbx_description
1 polymer ?
#
loop_
_entity_poly.entity_id
_entity_poly.type
_entity_poly.pdbx_seq_one_letter_code
_entity_poly.pdbx_strand_id
1 'polypeptide(L)'
;MTQVTNTPYEALEVGQKNEEFVKRVEERDIQLFAAMSGDHNPVHLDAEYAAKTIFRERIAHGMFTGALISAAVACNLPGPGTVYLGQQMSFQKPVKIGDTLTVRLEILEKLPKFKVRIATNVYNQNNELVIAGEAEILAPRKQQTVQLVTPPTFEPSVAEA
;
A
#
# COMPACT_ATOMS: atom_id res chain seq x y z
N MET A 1 19.90 -8.07 0.44
CA MET A 1 18.97 -7.94 1.58
C MET A 1 18.89 -6.47 1.95
N THR A 2 17.69 -5.91 2.06
CA THR A 2 17.48 -4.48 2.30
C THR A 2 17.44 -4.20 3.80
N GLN A 3 18.26 -3.26 4.30
CA GLN A 3 18.16 -2.77 5.67
C GLN A 3 17.29 -1.52 5.72
N VAL A 4 16.48 -1.41 6.76
CA VAL A 4 15.61 -0.25 6.99
C VAL A 4 15.80 0.24 8.41
N THR A 5 16.04 1.54 8.56
CA THR A 5 16.07 2.23 9.84
C THR A 5 14.77 3.01 10.02
N ASN A 6 14.11 2.84 11.16
CA ASN A 6 12.88 3.57 11.45
C ASN A 6 13.14 5.02 11.89
N THR A 7 12.07 5.82 11.96
CA THR A 7 12.06 7.15 12.59
C THR A 7 11.23 7.10 13.88
N PRO A 8 11.87 7.21 15.07
CA PRO A 8 11.16 7.22 16.35
C PRO A 8 10.24 8.42 16.50
N TYR A 9 9.23 8.30 17.36
CA TYR A 9 8.25 9.36 17.64
C TYR A 9 8.88 10.73 17.91
N GLU A 10 9.94 10.79 18.71
CA GLU A 10 10.60 12.07 19.05
C GLU A 10 11.26 12.72 17.83
N ALA A 11 11.74 11.92 16.87
CA ALA A 11 12.42 12.39 15.66
C ALA A 11 11.47 12.64 14.48
N LEU A 12 10.19 12.25 14.59
CA LEU A 12 9.19 12.59 13.57
C LEU A 12 8.86 14.08 13.64
N GLU A 13 8.78 14.70 12.47
CA GLU A 13 8.41 16.12 12.30
C GLU A 13 7.06 16.24 11.57
N VAL A 14 6.20 17.15 12.01
CA VAL A 14 4.95 17.45 11.28
C VAL A 14 5.30 18.08 9.94
N GLY A 15 4.67 17.61 8.86
CA GLY A 15 4.98 17.97 7.49
C GLY A 15 6.09 17.11 6.85
N GLN A 16 6.74 16.22 7.61
CA GLN A 16 7.71 15.27 7.06
C GLN A 16 7.02 14.34 6.06
N LYS A 17 7.64 14.16 4.89
CA LYS A 17 7.09 13.36 3.78
C LYS A 17 7.99 12.17 3.43
N ASN A 18 7.38 11.12 2.90
CA ASN A 18 8.08 10.04 2.20
C ASN A 18 7.31 9.68 0.92
N GLU A 19 8.03 9.60 -0.20
CA GLU A 19 7.48 9.25 -1.52
C GLU A 19 8.24 8.06 -2.16
N GLU A 20 8.91 7.25 -1.36
CA GLU A 20 9.84 6.24 -1.87
C GLU A 20 9.17 4.90 -2.14
N PHE A 21 7.90 4.73 -1.75
CA PHE A 21 7.18 3.48 -1.94
C PHE A 21 6.44 3.49 -3.29
N VAL A 22 7.10 2.93 -4.30
CA VAL A 22 6.60 2.84 -5.67
C VAL A 22 6.35 1.37 -6.05
N LYS A 23 5.20 1.09 -6.65
CA LYS A 23 4.82 -0.25 -7.11
C LYS A 23 4.16 -0.17 -8.48
N ARG A 24 4.76 -0.84 -9.47
CA ARG A 24 4.06 -1.15 -10.73
C ARG A 24 3.10 -2.30 -10.50
N VAL A 25 1.86 -2.13 -10.95
CA VAL A 25 0.80 -3.12 -10.80
C VAL A 25 0.93 -4.15 -11.91
N GLU A 26 1.16 -5.39 -11.52
CA GLU A 26 1.26 -6.52 -12.45
C GLU A 26 0.06 -7.45 -12.31
N GLU A 27 -0.20 -8.27 -13.32
CA GLU A 27 -1.26 -9.28 -13.27
C GLU A 27 -1.09 -10.24 -12.08
N ARG A 28 0.16 -10.60 -11.76
CA ARG A 28 0.50 -11.42 -10.60
C ARG A 28 0.03 -10.81 -9.28
N ASP A 29 0.09 -9.48 -9.14
CA ASP A 29 -0.35 -8.82 -7.92
C ASP A 29 -1.85 -8.98 -7.70
N ILE A 30 -2.63 -8.86 -8.78
CA ILE A 30 -4.09 -9.02 -8.76
C ILE A 30 -4.45 -10.48 -8.44
N GLN A 31 -3.75 -11.44 -9.05
CA GLN A 31 -3.94 -12.86 -8.78
C GLN A 31 -3.63 -13.22 -7.32
N LEU A 32 -2.49 -12.75 -6.79
CA LEU A 32 -2.11 -12.98 -5.40
C LEU A 32 -3.09 -12.31 -4.42
N PHE A 33 -3.54 -11.09 -4.72
CA PHE A 33 -4.51 -10.41 -3.89
C PHE A 33 -5.86 -11.13 -3.90
N ALA A 34 -6.35 -11.60 -5.05
CA ALA A 34 -7.58 -12.40 -5.13
C ALA A 34 -7.46 -13.69 -4.32
N ALA A 35 -6.35 -14.43 -4.46
CA ALA A 35 -6.12 -15.66 -3.72
C ALA A 35 -6.06 -15.43 -2.19
N MET A 36 -5.42 -14.35 -1.74
CA MET A 36 -5.29 -14.03 -0.31
C MET A 36 -6.60 -13.49 0.28
N SER A 37 -7.31 -12.62 -0.44
CA SER A 37 -8.50 -11.95 0.06
C SER A 37 -9.79 -12.75 -0.09
N GLY A 38 -9.81 -13.75 -0.98
CA GLY A 38 -11.02 -14.46 -1.41
C GLY A 38 -11.92 -13.66 -2.37
N ASP A 39 -11.50 -12.46 -2.79
CA ASP A 39 -12.23 -11.65 -3.77
C ASP A 39 -11.88 -12.11 -5.20
N HIS A 40 -12.67 -13.07 -5.69
CA HIS A 40 -12.60 -13.62 -7.04
C HIS A 40 -13.56 -12.94 -8.02
N ASN A 41 -13.95 -11.68 -7.79
CA ASN A 41 -14.84 -10.98 -8.71
C ASN A 41 -14.23 -10.95 -10.12
N PRO A 42 -14.99 -11.34 -11.17
CA PRO A 42 -14.45 -11.49 -12.52
C PRO A 42 -13.91 -10.18 -13.11
N VAL A 43 -14.31 -9.00 -12.60
CA VAL A 43 -13.74 -7.71 -13.04
C VAL A 43 -12.22 -7.62 -12.80
N HIS A 44 -11.70 -8.39 -11.85
CA HIS A 44 -10.27 -8.43 -11.52
C HIS A 44 -9.52 -9.49 -12.33
N LEU A 45 -10.15 -10.61 -12.65
CA LEU A 45 -9.46 -11.83 -13.13
C LEU A 45 -9.75 -12.17 -14.59
N ASP A 46 -10.97 -11.89 -15.09
CA ASP A 46 -11.44 -12.28 -16.41
C ASP A 46 -11.42 -11.07 -17.38
N ALA A 47 -10.57 -11.15 -18.39
CA ALA A 47 -10.43 -10.09 -19.39
C ALA A 47 -11.66 -9.94 -20.29
N GLU A 48 -12.34 -11.02 -20.64
CA GLU A 48 -13.54 -10.99 -21.48
C GLU A 48 -14.74 -10.41 -20.73
N TYR A 49 -14.86 -10.75 -19.45
CA TYR A 49 -15.85 -10.12 -18.57
C TYR A 49 -15.55 -8.63 -18.41
N ALA A 50 -14.31 -8.28 -18.05
CA ALA A 50 -13.93 -6.90 -17.76
C ALA A 50 -14.10 -5.95 -18.97
N ALA A 51 -13.86 -6.43 -20.20
CA ALA A 51 -14.08 -5.69 -21.44
C ALA A 51 -15.53 -5.18 -21.62
N LYS A 52 -16.50 -5.90 -21.02
CA LYS A 52 -17.93 -5.57 -21.08
C LYS A 52 -18.36 -4.57 -20.01
N THR A 53 -17.49 -4.27 -19.04
CA THR A 53 -17.78 -3.33 -17.94
C THR A 53 -17.48 -1.88 -18.33
N ILE A 54 -17.79 -0.93 -17.43
CA ILE A 54 -17.41 0.49 -17.59
C ILE A 54 -15.89 0.71 -17.63
N PHE A 55 -15.10 -0.22 -17.09
CA PHE A 55 -13.64 -0.10 -17.02
C PHE A 55 -12.95 -0.53 -18.31
N ARG A 56 -13.61 -1.36 -19.14
CA ARG A 56 -13.13 -1.91 -20.43
C ARG A 56 -11.90 -2.81 -20.35
N GLU A 57 -11.36 -3.03 -19.17
CA GLU A 57 -10.23 -3.91 -18.89
C GLU A 57 -10.24 -4.28 -17.40
N ARG A 58 -9.39 -5.24 -17.03
CA ARG A 58 -9.25 -5.67 -15.63
C ARG A 58 -8.67 -4.55 -14.78
N ILE A 59 -9.22 -4.41 -13.56
CA ILE A 59 -8.74 -3.46 -12.57
C ILE A 59 -8.23 -4.21 -11.34
N ALA A 60 -7.25 -3.63 -10.64
CA ALA A 60 -6.85 -4.13 -9.33
C ALA A 60 -7.97 -3.93 -8.30
N HIS A 61 -7.99 -4.76 -7.26
CA HIS A 61 -8.86 -4.57 -6.11
C HIS A 61 -8.56 -3.23 -5.44
N GLY A 62 -9.58 -2.50 -5.00
CA GLY A 62 -9.34 -1.25 -4.26
C GLY A 62 -8.44 -1.49 -3.05
N MET A 63 -8.65 -2.58 -2.31
CA MET A 63 -7.88 -2.86 -1.09
C MET A 63 -6.44 -3.34 -1.34
N PHE A 64 -6.08 -3.66 -2.58
CA PHE A 64 -4.68 -3.88 -2.96
C PHE A 64 -3.84 -2.62 -2.68
N THR A 65 -4.36 -1.42 -2.96
CA THR A 65 -3.64 -0.18 -2.65
C THR A 65 -3.55 0.07 -1.14
N GLY A 66 -4.53 -0.39 -0.36
CA GLY A 66 -4.47 -0.37 1.11
C GLY A 66 -3.32 -1.23 1.65
N ALA A 67 -3.06 -2.39 1.03
CA ALA A 67 -1.91 -3.21 1.37
C ALA A 67 -0.58 -2.48 1.08
N LEU A 68 -0.50 -1.70 0.00
CA LEU A 68 0.69 -0.87 -0.30
C LEU A 68 0.89 0.24 0.73
N ILE A 69 -0.19 0.90 1.17
CA ILE A 69 -0.14 1.91 2.24
C ILE A 69 0.41 1.29 3.54
N SER A 70 -0.14 0.14 3.94
CA SER A 70 0.32 -0.58 5.14
C SER A 70 1.82 -0.90 5.07
N ALA A 71 2.29 -1.41 3.93
CA ALA A 71 3.70 -1.70 3.70
C ALA A 71 4.57 -0.43 3.77
N ALA A 72 4.16 0.67 3.14
CA ALA A 72 4.90 1.93 3.18
C ALA A 72 5.05 2.47 4.62
N VAL A 73 3.99 2.39 5.43
CA VAL A 73 4.04 2.83 6.83
C VAL A 73 4.96 1.92 7.66
N ALA A 74 4.89 0.61 7.45
CA ALA A 74 5.63 -0.37 8.22
C ALA A 74 7.12 -0.48 7.82
N CYS A 75 7.44 -0.20 6.56
CA CYS A 75 8.77 -0.42 5.98
C CYS A 75 9.51 0.86 5.56
N ASN A 76 8.86 2.02 5.57
CA ASN A 76 9.51 3.30 5.22
C ASN A 76 9.32 4.34 6.33
N LEU A 77 8.11 4.92 6.47
CA LEU A 77 7.86 6.02 7.40
C LEU A 77 6.56 5.80 8.20
N PRO A 78 6.61 5.67 9.54
CA PRO A 78 7.80 5.74 10.40
C PRO A 78 8.71 4.51 10.29
N GLY A 79 8.23 3.41 9.71
CA GLY A 79 9.01 2.20 9.52
C GLY A 79 8.95 1.22 10.70
N PRO A 80 9.93 0.31 10.83
CA PRO A 80 9.92 -0.81 11.76
C PRO A 80 9.56 -0.47 13.22
N GLY A 81 8.69 -1.27 13.83
CA GLY A 81 8.19 -1.05 15.19
C GLY A 81 6.99 -0.11 15.30
N THR A 82 6.47 0.37 14.17
CA THR A 82 5.16 1.04 14.10
C THR A 82 4.04 0.04 14.37
N VAL A 83 3.02 0.46 15.13
CA VAL A 83 1.77 -0.31 15.32
C VAL A 83 0.63 0.43 14.64
N TYR A 84 -0.09 -0.25 13.76
CA TYR A 84 -1.25 0.31 13.05
C TYR A 84 -2.48 0.30 13.95
N LEU A 85 -3.11 1.46 14.16
CA LEU A 85 -4.31 1.57 15.01
C LEU A 85 -5.59 1.74 14.21
N GLY A 86 -5.53 2.43 13.08
CA GLY A 86 -6.67 2.61 12.19
C GLY A 86 -6.30 3.22 10.85
N GLN A 87 -7.15 2.98 9.85
CA GLN A 87 -7.02 3.52 8.50
C GLN A 87 -8.39 4.01 8.04
N GLN A 88 -8.43 5.21 7.47
CA GLN A 88 -9.55 5.71 6.67
C GLN A 88 -9.07 5.96 5.25
N MET A 89 -9.87 5.57 4.25
CA MET A 89 -9.49 5.72 2.86
C MET A 89 -10.72 5.84 1.96
N SER A 90 -10.54 6.56 0.86
CA SER A 90 -11.55 6.78 -0.17
C SER A 90 -10.95 6.49 -1.54
N PHE A 91 -11.68 5.72 -2.36
CA PHE A 91 -11.26 5.29 -3.68
C PHE A 91 -11.67 6.34 -4.71
N GLN A 92 -10.69 7.03 -5.27
CA GLN A 92 -10.91 8.16 -6.17
C GLN A 92 -10.92 7.72 -7.63
N LYS A 93 -10.03 6.77 -7.99
CA LYS A 93 -9.90 6.25 -9.36
C LYS A 93 -9.60 4.74 -9.35
N PRO A 94 -10.04 3.99 -10.37
CA PRO A 94 -9.63 2.60 -10.54
C PRO A 94 -8.14 2.54 -10.85
N VAL A 95 -7.52 1.45 -10.40
CA VAL A 95 -6.12 1.11 -10.72
C VAL A 95 -6.13 -0.02 -11.74
N LYS A 96 -5.36 0.13 -12.80
CA LYS A 96 -5.27 -0.84 -13.91
C LYS A 96 -3.96 -1.61 -13.89
N ILE A 97 -3.94 -2.75 -14.58
CA ILE A 97 -2.70 -3.48 -14.83
C ILE A 97 -1.76 -2.56 -15.62
N GLY A 98 -0.50 -2.47 -15.18
CA GLY A 98 0.52 -1.62 -15.77
C GLY A 98 0.64 -0.23 -15.16
N ASP A 99 -0.34 0.22 -14.37
CA ASP A 99 -0.22 1.48 -13.61
C ASP A 99 0.97 1.43 -12.66
N THR A 100 1.60 2.58 -12.43
CA THR A 100 2.66 2.73 -11.42
C THR A 100 2.14 3.60 -10.29
N LEU A 101 1.98 2.99 -9.12
CA LEU A 101 1.47 3.64 -7.93
C LEU A 101 2.60 4.16 -7.06
N THR A 102 2.47 5.40 -6.60
CA THR A 102 3.35 6.04 -5.61
C THR A 102 2.55 6.32 -4.35
N VAL A 103 2.92 5.69 -3.24
CA VAL A 103 2.35 6.00 -1.92
C VAL A 103 3.10 7.20 -1.36
N ARG A 104 2.37 8.25 -1.01
CA ARG A 104 2.89 9.46 -0.37
C ARG A 104 2.40 9.50 1.07
N LEU A 105 3.36 9.45 1.98
CA LEU A 105 3.12 9.56 3.42
C LEU A 105 3.47 10.98 3.86
N GLU A 106 2.64 11.57 4.70
CA GLU A 106 2.91 12.86 5.33
C GLU A 106 2.49 12.84 6.79
N ILE A 107 3.40 13.21 7.70
CA ILE A 107 3.10 13.31 9.13
C ILE A 107 2.22 14.54 9.35
N LEU A 108 0.95 14.34 9.67
CA LEU A 108 -0.02 15.42 9.87
C LEU A 108 0.00 15.95 11.30
N GLU A 109 0.08 15.05 12.28
CA GLU A 109 -0.06 15.42 13.68
C GLU A 109 0.65 14.43 14.60
N LYS A 110 1.30 14.95 15.64
CA LYS A 110 1.82 14.17 16.78
C LYS A 110 0.84 14.28 17.94
N LEU A 111 0.36 13.14 18.41
CA LEU A 111 -0.69 13.01 19.43
C LEU A 111 -0.11 12.39 20.73
N PRO A 112 -0.78 12.58 21.88
CA PRO A 112 -0.36 11.98 23.14
C PRO A 112 -0.21 10.45 23.05
N LYS A 113 0.62 9.88 23.94
CA LYS A 113 0.89 8.43 24.01
C LYS A 113 1.53 7.86 22.73
N PHE A 114 2.41 8.63 22.10
CA PHE A 114 3.19 8.26 20.90
C PHE A 114 2.34 8.00 19.66
N LYS A 115 1.11 8.52 19.64
CA LYS A 115 0.22 8.39 18.49
C LYS A 115 0.59 9.41 17.42
N VAL A 116 0.41 9.05 16.16
CA VAL A 116 0.67 9.94 15.03
C VAL A 116 -0.44 9.76 14.00
N ARG A 117 -0.90 10.88 13.43
CA ARG A 117 -1.79 10.88 12.26
C ARG A 117 -0.97 11.12 11.00
N ILE A 118 -1.18 10.30 9.98
CA ILE A 118 -0.39 10.30 8.74
C ILE A 118 -1.35 10.37 7.55
N ALA A 119 -1.13 11.29 6.61
CA ALA A 119 -1.81 11.24 5.31
C ALA A 119 -1.22 10.09 4.49
N THR A 120 -2.07 9.30 3.85
CA THR A 120 -1.71 8.05 3.16
C THR A 120 -2.22 8.07 1.71
N ASN A 121 -1.87 9.13 1.00
CA ASN A 121 -2.37 9.36 -0.36
C ASN A 121 -1.61 8.49 -1.36
N VAL A 122 -2.31 8.01 -2.39
CA VAL A 122 -1.69 7.20 -3.46
C VAL A 122 -1.97 7.86 -4.79
N TYR A 123 -0.94 7.95 -5.63
CA TYR A 123 -0.98 8.57 -6.95
C TYR A 123 -0.56 7.57 -8.03
N ASN A 124 -1.10 7.70 -9.24
CA ASN A 124 -0.65 6.93 -10.40
C ASN A 124 0.51 7.63 -11.15
N GLN A 125 0.94 7.05 -12.26
CA GLN A 125 2.01 7.55 -13.13
C GLN A 125 1.74 8.95 -13.73
N ASN A 126 0.47 9.37 -13.78
CA ASN A 126 0.06 10.69 -14.27
C ASN A 126 -0.08 11.71 -13.13
N ASN A 127 0.36 11.35 -11.91
CA ASN A 127 0.21 12.14 -10.69
C ASN A 127 -1.28 12.42 -10.35
N GLU A 128 -2.17 11.51 -10.74
CA GLU A 128 -3.59 11.58 -10.38
C GLU A 128 -3.83 10.83 -9.06
N LEU A 129 -4.59 11.44 -8.16
CA LEU A 129 -4.96 10.84 -6.88
C LEU A 129 -5.87 9.63 -7.11
N VAL A 130 -5.40 8.44 -6.71
CA VAL A 130 -6.18 7.19 -6.79
C VAL A 130 -6.80 6.83 -5.44
N ILE A 131 -6.11 7.11 -4.34
CA ILE A 131 -6.60 6.98 -2.96
C ILE A 131 -6.31 8.26 -2.20
N ALA A 132 -7.32 8.77 -1.50
CA ALA A 132 -7.12 9.74 -0.42
C ALA A 132 -7.37 9.04 0.92
N GLY A 133 -6.47 9.18 1.88
CA GLY A 133 -6.60 8.48 3.15
C GLY A 133 -5.76 9.03 4.29
N GLU A 134 -6.07 8.59 5.50
CA GLU A 134 -5.35 8.91 6.72
C GLU A 134 -5.23 7.67 7.63
N ALA A 135 -4.06 7.52 8.24
CA ALA A 135 -3.78 6.47 9.22
C ALA A 135 -3.57 7.07 10.61
N GLU A 136 -4.05 6.36 11.63
CA GLU A 136 -3.60 6.54 13.01
C GLU A 136 -2.67 5.39 13.38
N ILE A 137 -1.48 5.71 13.86
CA ILE A 137 -0.46 4.74 14.27
C ILE A 137 0.09 5.06 15.64
N LEU A 138 0.70 4.07 16.29
CA LEU A 138 1.62 4.26 17.39
C LEU A 138 3.05 4.17 16.85
N ALA A 139 3.77 5.28 16.91
CA ALA A 139 5.12 5.40 16.38
C ALA A 139 6.14 4.65 17.26
N PRO A 140 7.24 4.16 16.69
CA PRO A 140 8.27 3.49 17.46
C PRO A 140 8.91 4.43 18.48
N ARG A 141 9.26 3.91 19.65
CA ARG A 141 9.84 4.72 20.75
C ARG A 141 11.36 4.83 20.69
N LYS A 142 12.02 3.90 20.00
CA LYS A 142 13.47 3.81 19.89
C LYS A 142 13.85 3.57 18.45
N GLN A 143 15.03 4.09 18.09
CA GLN A 143 15.59 3.82 16.78
C GLN A 143 16.03 2.36 16.71
N GLN A 144 15.74 1.73 15.57
CA GLN A 144 16.22 0.40 15.25
C GLN A 144 16.42 0.27 13.75
N THR A 145 17.39 -0.56 13.40
CA THR A 145 17.63 -0.99 12.03
C THR A 145 17.30 -2.47 11.94
N VAL A 146 16.43 -2.85 11.01
CA VAL A 146 16.06 -4.24 10.76
C VAL A 146 16.43 -4.64 9.34
N GLN A 147 16.67 -5.93 9.15
CA GLN A 147 16.85 -6.50 7.83
C GLN A 147 15.49 -7.00 7.34
N LEU A 148 15.01 -6.46 6.21
CA LEU A 148 13.78 -6.93 5.60
C LEU A 148 13.99 -8.33 5.01
N VAL A 149 13.07 -9.23 5.31
CA VAL A 149 13.08 -10.60 4.81
C VAL A 149 12.49 -10.60 3.40
N THR A 150 13.18 -11.28 2.48
CA THR A 150 12.65 -11.48 1.13
C THR A 150 11.48 -12.47 1.19
N PRO A 151 10.30 -12.13 0.67
CA PRO A 151 9.16 -13.05 0.63
C PRO A 151 9.50 -14.32 -0.17
N PRO A 152 8.86 -15.45 0.13
CA PRO A 152 8.98 -16.64 -0.70
C PRO A 152 8.46 -16.37 -2.11
N THR A 153 8.98 -17.13 -3.08
CA THR A 153 8.47 -17.07 -4.46
C THR A 153 7.25 -17.97 -4.57
N PHE A 154 6.13 -17.42 -5.02
CA PHE A 154 4.92 -18.18 -5.31
C PHE A 154 4.83 -18.47 -6.81
N GLU A 155 4.86 -19.73 -7.20
CA GLU A 155 4.56 -20.11 -8.59
C GLU A 155 3.04 -20.14 -8.79
N PRO A 156 2.53 -19.71 -9.96
CA PRO A 156 1.13 -19.91 -10.30
C PRO A 156 0.83 -21.42 -10.21
N SER A 157 -0.19 -21.79 -9.43
CA SER A 157 -0.78 -23.13 -9.55
C SER A 157 -1.19 -23.30 -11.00
N VAL A 158 -0.53 -24.18 -11.74
CA VAL A 158 -1.03 -24.63 -13.03
C VAL A 158 -2.35 -25.32 -12.72
N ALA A 159 -3.47 -24.70 -13.04
CA ALA A 159 -4.73 -25.40 -13.02
C ALA A 159 -4.62 -26.49 -14.08
N GLU A 160 -4.59 -27.76 -13.65
CA GLU A 160 -4.78 -28.87 -14.57
C GLU A 160 -6.14 -28.65 -15.25
N ALA A 161 -6.09 -28.53 -16.57
CA ALA A 161 -7.25 -28.34 -17.44
C ALA A 161 -8.15 -29.58 -17.49
#